data_AF-A0A3D5J9V1-F1
#
_entry.id   AF-A0A3D5J9V1-F1
#
_cell.length_a   1.000
_cell.length_b   1.000
_cell.length_c   1.000
_cell.angle_alpha   90.00
_cell.angle_beta   90.00
_cell.angle_gamma   90.00
#
_symmetry.space_group_name_H-M   'P 1'
#
loop_
_entity.id
_entity.type
_entity.pdbx_description
1 polymer ?
#
loop_
_entity_poly.entity_id
_entity_poly.type
_entity_poly.pdbx_seq_one_letter_code
_entity_poly.pdbx_strand_id
1 'polypeptide(L)'
;MESHESFSPAEQLQLAQYVTNTKRPVFVLTNLPEVIKGALFSRYSRSTLGLRTLLLREFLQNDEAGFQAPTTSQDSRLALTKAQSFYDRILDGYGDDSIGELGGAHLALEQVSILATKVLEDARIGGSPLEKSTRYVSFAQQINEDFQFYKDPRVLASAHAELYLETNRELFRTYAELIEPVRDYLRKVLPPKPAQPQAAYERSIRARGFDLLRGLLPASTLTNMGVFGNGRFFEGLLIRLRLQTLQEFRNLASA
;
A
#
# COMPACT_ATOMS: atom_id res chain seq x y z
N MET A 1 -22.79 -17.32 -24.01
CA MET A 1 -23.37 -16.02 -23.60
C MET A 1 -22.83 -14.95 -24.54
N GLU A 2 -23.68 -14.39 -25.39
CA GLU A 2 -23.33 -13.29 -26.31
C GLU A 2 -23.82 -11.96 -25.75
N SER A 3 -23.08 -10.88 -26.03
CA SER A 3 -23.49 -9.52 -25.69
C SER A 3 -24.64 -9.05 -26.58
N HIS A 4 -25.59 -8.29 -26.03
CA HIS A 4 -26.64 -7.64 -26.81
C HIS A 4 -26.18 -6.33 -27.50
N GLU A 5 -25.00 -5.82 -27.16
CA GLU A 5 -24.40 -4.65 -27.80
C GLU A 5 -23.84 -4.99 -29.19
N SER A 6 -24.17 -4.19 -30.20
CA SER A 6 -23.58 -4.26 -31.54
C SER A 6 -22.76 -3.00 -31.84
N PHE A 7 -21.58 -3.19 -32.43
CA PHE A 7 -20.65 -2.12 -32.78
C PHE A 7 -20.22 -2.29 -34.24
N SER A 8 -20.08 -1.19 -34.98
CA SER A 8 -19.53 -1.18 -36.33
C SER A 8 -18.05 -1.63 -36.33
N PRO A 9 -17.48 -2.04 -37.48
CA PRO A 9 -16.07 -2.41 -37.57
C PRO A 9 -15.12 -1.32 -37.07
N ALA A 10 -15.43 -0.04 -37.32
CA ALA A 10 -14.63 1.09 -36.86
C ALA A 10 -14.70 1.26 -35.33
N GLU A 11 -15.89 1.18 -34.75
CA GLU A 11 -16.09 1.27 -33.29
C GLU A 11 -15.45 0.07 -32.57
N GLN A 12 -15.52 -1.13 -33.16
CA GLN A 12 -14.82 -2.30 -32.62
C GLN A 12 -13.31 -2.08 -32.59
N LEU A 13 -12.74 -1.45 -33.63
CA LEU A 13 -11.31 -1.14 -33.68
C LEU A 13 -10.90 -0.13 -32.60
N GLN A 14 -11.72 0.90 -32.37
CA GLN A 14 -11.49 1.88 -31.28
C GLN A 14 -11.56 1.20 -29.90
N LEU A 15 -12.61 0.42 -29.66
CA LEU A 15 -12.80 -0.27 -28.38
C LEU A 15 -11.73 -1.34 -28.11
N ALA A 16 -11.26 -2.05 -29.13
CA ALA A 16 -10.29 -3.15 -28.99
C ALA A 16 -8.96 -2.71 -28.36
N GLN A 17 -8.65 -1.41 -28.35
CA GLN A 17 -7.47 -0.87 -27.66
C GLN A 17 -7.63 -0.84 -26.13
N TYR A 18 -8.87 -0.78 -25.65
CA TYR A 18 -9.21 -0.52 -24.26
C TYR A 18 -10.01 -1.65 -23.59
N VAL A 19 -10.47 -2.64 -24.36
CA VAL A 19 -11.13 -3.84 -23.82
C VAL A 19 -10.59 -5.12 -24.44
N THR A 20 -10.48 -6.17 -23.62
CA THR A 20 -9.99 -7.48 -24.10
C THR A 20 -10.91 -8.14 -25.13
N ASN A 21 -12.20 -7.77 -25.17
CA ASN A 21 -13.11 -8.18 -26.23
C ASN A 21 -14.33 -7.24 -26.35
N THR A 22 -14.89 -7.18 -27.56
CA THR A 22 -16.04 -6.31 -27.90
C THR A 22 -17.36 -7.07 -28.04
N LYS A 23 -17.36 -8.40 -27.90
CA LYS A 23 -18.51 -9.26 -28.27
C LYS A 23 -19.06 -10.10 -27.12
N ARG A 24 -18.24 -10.40 -26.12
CA ARG A 24 -18.63 -11.25 -24.97
C ARG A 24 -19.04 -10.36 -23.80
N PRO A 25 -19.91 -10.85 -22.90
CA PRO A 25 -20.39 -10.06 -21.76
C PRO A 25 -19.33 -9.85 -20.68
N VAL A 26 -18.29 -10.69 -20.62
CA VAL A 26 -17.18 -10.56 -19.66
C VAL A 26 -15.94 -10.10 -20.40
N PHE A 27 -15.35 -8.99 -19.98
CA PHE A 27 -14.15 -8.39 -20.57
C PHE A 27 -13.41 -7.56 -19.52
N VAL A 28 -12.13 -7.27 -19.78
CA VAL A 28 -11.27 -6.46 -18.91
C VAL A 28 -10.99 -5.13 -19.59
N LEU A 29 -11.00 -4.03 -18.81
CA LEU A 29 -10.52 -2.72 -19.25
C LEU A 29 -8.99 -2.70 -19.22
N THR A 30 -8.39 -2.32 -20.35
CA THR A 30 -6.94 -2.22 -20.54
C THR A 30 -6.57 -0.82 -20.99
N ASN A 31 -5.34 -0.38 -20.77
CA ASN A 31 -4.79 0.85 -21.36
C ASN A 31 -5.60 2.14 -21.09
N LEU A 32 -6.42 2.16 -20.03
CA LEU A 32 -7.13 3.35 -19.56
C LEU A 32 -6.46 3.87 -18.28
N PRO A 33 -6.35 5.20 -18.07
CA PRO A 33 -5.98 5.76 -16.78
C PRO A 33 -6.94 5.31 -15.67
N GLU A 34 -6.44 5.06 -14.46
CA GLU A 34 -7.28 4.58 -13.32
C GLU A 34 -8.45 5.50 -13.03
N VAL A 35 -8.20 6.82 -13.09
CA VAL A 35 -9.24 7.81 -12.82
C VAL A 35 -10.39 7.69 -13.84
N ILE A 36 -10.10 7.37 -15.12
CA ILE A 36 -11.14 7.14 -16.14
C ILE A 36 -11.94 5.90 -15.79
N LYS A 37 -11.27 4.81 -15.41
CA LYS A 37 -11.97 3.57 -15.01
C LYS A 37 -12.94 3.87 -13.87
N GLY A 38 -12.50 4.64 -12.87
CA GLY A 38 -13.34 5.13 -11.77
C GLY A 38 -14.59 5.86 -12.24
N ALA A 39 -14.42 6.89 -13.08
CA ALA A 39 -15.54 7.67 -13.61
C ALA A 39 -16.48 6.85 -14.50
N LEU A 40 -15.93 5.97 -15.35
CA LEU A 40 -16.69 5.10 -16.22
C LEU A 40 -17.55 4.13 -15.43
N PHE A 41 -17.01 3.50 -14.38
CA PHE A 41 -17.78 2.61 -13.51
C PHE A 41 -18.82 3.37 -12.68
N SER A 42 -18.49 4.59 -12.22
CA SER A 42 -19.45 5.50 -11.58
C SER A 42 -20.65 5.78 -12.50
N ARG A 43 -20.41 6.13 -13.76
CA ARG A 43 -21.47 6.34 -14.77
C ARG A 43 -22.21 5.05 -15.11
N TYR A 44 -21.49 3.95 -15.26
CA TYR A 44 -22.05 2.65 -15.60
C TYR A 44 -23.04 2.14 -14.56
N SER A 45 -22.76 2.33 -13.26
CA SER A 45 -23.64 1.91 -12.18
C SER A 45 -25.05 2.53 -12.21
N ARG A 46 -25.21 3.67 -12.91
CA ARG A 46 -26.43 4.47 -12.98
C ARG A 46 -26.97 4.64 -14.41
N SER A 47 -26.42 3.90 -15.37
CA SER A 47 -26.81 3.98 -16.78
C SER A 47 -27.52 2.72 -17.23
N THR A 48 -28.45 2.86 -18.17
CA THR A 48 -29.07 1.73 -18.88
C THR A 48 -28.19 1.21 -20.03
N LEU A 49 -27.10 1.91 -20.36
CA LEU A 49 -26.17 1.54 -21.42
C LEU A 49 -25.09 0.58 -20.90
N GLY A 50 -24.59 -0.28 -21.79
CA GLY A 50 -23.43 -1.10 -21.49
C GLY A 50 -22.14 -0.27 -21.36
N LEU A 51 -21.18 -0.79 -20.60
CA LEU A 51 -19.93 -0.07 -20.29
C LEU A 51 -19.10 0.25 -21.55
N ARG A 52 -19.12 -0.60 -22.58
CA ARG A 52 -18.46 -0.33 -23.87
C ARG A 52 -19.13 0.82 -24.62
N THR A 53 -20.46 0.83 -24.65
CA THR A 53 -21.22 1.94 -25.26
C THR A 53 -20.94 3.26 -24.56
N LEU A 54 -20.88 3.26 -23.22
CA LEU A 54 -20.51 4.44 -22.42
C LEU A 54 -19.09 4.91 -22.73
N LEU A 55 -18.10 4.01 -22.68
CA LEU A 55 -16.72 4.32 -23.01
C LEU A 55 -16.60 4.96 -24.39
N LEU A 56 -17.25 4.36 -25.39
CA LEU A 56 -17.21 4.86 -26.75
C LEU A 56 -17.83 6.26 -26.88
N ARG A 57 -19.07 6.44 -26.41
CA ARG A 57 -19.86 7.65 -26.66
C ARG A 57 -19.51 8.81 -25.72
N GLU A 58 -19.33 8.52 -24.44
CA GLU A 58 -19.16 9.55 -23.41
C GLU A 58 -17.69 9.90 -23.15
N PHE A 59 -16.73 9.02 -23.52
CA PHE A 59 -15.31 9.21 -23.20
C PHE A 59 -14.40 9.27 -24.44
N LEU A 60 -14.54 8.35 -25.40
CA LEU A 60 -13.66 8.31 -26.59
C LEU A 60 -14.09 9.29 -27.69
N GLN A 61 -15.40 9.45 -27.89
CA GLN A 61 -15.98 10.33 -28.92
C GLN A 61 -16.34 11.73 -28.38
N ASN A 62 -16.06 12.00 -27.11
CA ASN A 62 -16.33 13.28 -26.47
C ASN A 62 -15.01 13.98 -26.09
N ASP A 63 -14.70 15.08 -26.77
CA ASP A 63 -13.47 15.85 -26.56
C ASP A 63 -13.38 16.49 -25.16
N GLU A 64 -14.50 16.66 -24.45
CA GLU A 64 -14.49 17.16 -23.07
C GLU A 64 -13.88 16.18 -22.06
N ALA A 65 -13.89 14.88 -22.36
CA ALA A 65 -13.37 13.85 -21.45
C ALA A 65 -11.83 13.82 -21.37
N GLY A 66 -11.13 14.61 -22.21
CA GLY A 66 -9.68 14.77 -22.13
C GLY A 66 -8.87 13.54 -22.52
N PHE A 67 -9.46 12.62 -23.31
CA PHE A 67 -8.84 11.34 -23.70
C PHE A 67 -7.70 11.45 -24.72
N GLN A 68 -7.55 12.60 -25.36
CA GLN A 68 -6.52 12.81 -26.36
C GLN A 68 -5.15 12.95 -25.68
N ALA A 69 -4.18 12.16 -26.15
CA ALA A 69 -2.81 12.25 -25.67
C ALA A 69 -2.25 13.66 -25.95
N PRO A 70 -1.74 14.38 -24.95
CA PRO A 70 -1.22 15.72 -25.17
C PRO A 70 0.00 15.67 -26.08
N THR A 71 -0.02 16.44 -27.17
CA THR A 71 1.09 16.53 -28.12
C THR A 71 2.17 17.51 -27.67
N THR A 72 1.85 18.39 -26.71
CA THR A 72 2.79 19.34 -26.08
C THR A 72 2.65 19.38 -24.54
N SER A 73 3.63 19.97 -23.87
CA SER A 73 3.65 20.15 -22.41
C SER A 73 2.59 21.14 -21.89
N GLN A 74 2.19 22.13 -22.71
CA GLN A 74 1.07 23.04 -22.40
C GLN A 74 -0.29 22.32 -22.56
N ASP A 75 -0.44 21.50 -23.60
CA ASP A 75 -1.64 20.67 -23.80
C ASP A 75 -1.82 19.67 -22.66
N SER A 76 -0.73 19.19 -22.07
CA SER A 76 -0.76 18.27 -20.93
C SER A 76 -1.44 18.86 -19.70
N ARG A 77 -1.13 20.11 -19.33
CA ARG A 77 -1.78 20.79 -18.18
C ARG A 77 -3.26 21.07 -18.44
N LEU A 78 -3.59 21.44 -19.68
CA LEU A 78 -4.97 21.75 -20.07
C LEU A 78 -5.84 20.48 -20.11
N ALA A 79 -5.30 19.38 -20.65
CA ALA A 79 -5.92 18.07 -20.64
C ALA A 79 -6.14 17.54 -19.22
N LEU A 80 -5.14 17.67 -18.33
CA LEU A 80 -5.27 17.31 -16.92
C LEU A 80 -6.35 18.13 -16.21
N THR A 81 -6.43 19.43 -16.46
CA THR A 81 -7.43 20.31 -15.83
C THR A 81 -8.85 19.98 -16.32
N LYS A 82 -9.02 19.71 -17.62
CA LYS A 82 -10.30 19.25 -18.18
C LYS A 82 -10.71 17.89 -17.63
N ALA A 83 -9.77 16.94 -17.58
CA ALA A 83 -10.00 15.63 -16.99
C ALA A 83 -10.42 15.76 -15.51
N GLN A 84 -9.68 16.54 -14.71
CA GLN A 84 -10.01 16.82 -13.31
C GLN A 84 -11.40 17.43 -13.15
N SER A 85 -11.76 18.44 -13.95
CA SER A 85 -13.08 19.08 -13.88
C SER A 85 -14.21 18.14 -14.30
N PHE A 86 -13.96 17.29 -15.31
CA PHE A 86 -14.88 16.23 -15.72
C PHE A 86 -15.03 15.18 -14.62
N TYR A 87 -13.95 14.83 -13.93
CA TYR A 87 -13.97 13.94 -12.76
C TYR A 87 -14.75 14.53 -11.60
N ASP A 88 -14.41 15.73 -11.15
CA ASP A 88 -15.07 16.39 -10.02
C ASP A 88 -16.57 16.48 -10.27
N ARG A 89 -17.01 16.83 -11.49
CA ARG A 89 -18.44 16.82 -11.85
C ARG A 89 -19.11 15.44 -11.78
N ILE A 90 -18.41 14.37 -12.13
CA ILE A 90 -18.92 12.99 -12.06
C ILE A 90 -18.91 12.47 -10.61
N LEU A 91 -17.96 12.90 -9.78
CA LEU A 91 -17.77 12.47 -8.40
C LEU A 91 -18.63 13.25 -7.41
N ASP A 92 -18.63 14.59 -7.49
CA ASP A 92 -19.35 15.51 -6.59
C ASP A 92 -20.87 15.32 -6.65
N GLY A 93 -21.39 14.79 -7.76
CA GLY A 93 -22.83 14.61 -7.93
C GLY A 93 -23.44 13.52 -7.04
N TYR A 94 -22.67 12.61 -6.43
CA TYR A 94 -23.24 11.33 -5.98
C TYR A 94 -22.83 10.80 -4.60
N GLY A 95 -21.90 11.42 -3.86
CA GLY A 95 -21.62 11.05 -2.46
C GLY A 95 -21.34 9.55 -2.23
N ASP A 96 -20.76 8.89 -3.22
CA ASP A 96 -20.67 7.43 -3.31
C ASP A 96 -19.27 6.96 -2.93
N ASP A 97 -19.10 6.53 -1.68
CA ASP A 97 -17.84 6.06 -1.10
C ASP A 97 -17.20 4.91 -1.92
N SER A 98 -18.01 4.16 -2.69
CA SER A 98 -17.53 3.03 -3.49
C SER A 98 -16.63 3.46 -4.65
N ILE A 99 -16.76 4.70 -5.14
CA ILE A 99 -15.89 5.22 -6.20
C ILE A 99 -14.46 5.40 -5.68
N GLY A 100 -14.32 5.72 -4.39
CA GLY A 100 -13.03 5.78 -3.71
C GLY A 100 -12.27 4.45 -3.74
N GLU A 101 -12.93 3.32 -4.01
CA GLU A 101 -12.26 2.03 -4.13
C GLU A 101 -11.56 1.81 -5.48
N LEU A 102 -11.90 2.61 -6.49
CA LEU A 102 -11.41 2.46 -7.87
C LEU A 102 -10.13 3.26 -8.14
N GLY A 103 -9.71 4.11 -7.19
CA GLY A 103 -8.42 4.77 -7.17
C GLY A 103 -7.59 4.30 -5.97
N GLY A 104 -6.27 4.25 -6.12
CA GLY A 104 -5.39 3.87 -5.04
C GLY A 104 -4.02 4.53 -5.11
N ALA A 105 -3.30 4.49 -3.99
CA ALA A 105 -1.98 5.08 -3.83
C ALA A 105 -1.02 4.09 -3.15
N HIS A 106 0.26 4.26 -3.45
CA HIS A 106 1.35 3.58 -2.74
C HIS A 106 1.94 4.58 -1.74
N LEU A 107 1.85 4.25 -0.45
CA LEU A 107 2.41 5.04 0.65
C LEU A 107 3.60 4.30 1.25
N ALA A 108 4.70 5.03 1.47
CA ALA A 108 5.84 4.55 2.23
C ALA A 108 5.79 5.16 3.63
N LEU A 109 5.87 4.31 4.64
CA LEU A 109 6.00 4.68 6.04
C LEU A 109 7.38 4.25 6.52
N GLU A 110 8.21 5.20 6.91
CA GLU A 110 9.57 4.94 7.37
C GLU A 110 9.75 5.42 8.80
N GLN A 111 10.55 4.67 9.56
CA GLN A 111 10.87 5.01 10.95
C GLN A 111 9.61 5.16 11.83
N VAL A 112 8.63 4.27 11.62
CA VAL A 112 7.41 4.16 12.44
C VAL A 112 7.55 2.95 13.37
N SER A 113 6.90 2.97 14.53
CA SER A 113 6.96 1.86 15.46
C SER A 113 6.24 0.61 14.92
N ILE A 114 6.68 -0.57 15.36
CA ILE A 114 5.95 -1.83 15.12
C ILE A 114 4.51 -1.72 15.66
N LEU A 115 4.30 -1.01 16.76
CA LEU A 115 2.96 -0.77 17.28
C LEU A 115 2.07 -0.02 16.28
N ALA A 116 2.63 1.00 15.60
CA ALA A 116 1.94 1.72 14.55
C ALA A 116 1.61 0.82 13.36
N THR A 117 2.60 0.05 12.87
CA THR A 117 2.39 -0.85 11.73
C THR A 117 1.32 -1.90 11.99
N LYS A 118 1.19 -2.42 13.22
CA LYS A 118 0.12 -3.36 13.56
C LYS A 118 -1.27 -2.76 13.42
N VAL A 119 -1.47 -1.48 13.74
CA VAL A 119 -2.77 -0.81 13.55
C VAL A 119 -3.07 -0.60 12.06
N LEU A 120 -2.05 -0.28 11.26
CA LEU A 120 -2.19 -0.16 9.80
C LEU A 120 -2.55 -1.50 9.17
N GLU A 121 -1.90 -2.59 9.57
CA GLU A 121 -2.17 -3.95 9.09
C GLU A 121 -3.56 -4.46 9.47
N ASP A 122 -4.12 -3.97 10.58
CA ASP A 122 -5.47 -4.33 11.01
C ASP A 122 -6.57 -3.65 10.17
N ALA A 123 -6.23 -2.61 9.41
CA ALA A 123 -7.12 -2.01 8.40
C ALA A 123 -7.12 -2.85 7.10
N ARG A 124 -7.69 -4.05 7.14
CA ARG A 124 -7.49 -5.06 6.08
C ARG A 124 -8.19 -4.79 4.74
N ILE A 125 -9.32 -4.09 4.73
CA ILE A 125 -10.14 -3.95 3.52
C ILE A 125 -9.58 -2.80 2.68
N GLY A 126 -9.21 -3.10 1.43
CA GLY A 126 -8.70 -2.13 0.47
C GLY A 126 -7.23 -1.77 0.66
N GLY A 127 -6.55 -2.30 1.69
CA GLY A 127 -5.13 -2.08 1.97
C GLY A 127 -4.28 -3.33 1.74
N SER A 128 -3.04 -3.15 1.32
CA SER A 128 -2.05 -4.20 1.05
C SER A 128 -0.69 -3.78 1.62
N PRO A 129 -0.47 -3.99 2.93
CA PRO A 129 0.77 -3.61 3.60
C PRO A 129 1.89 -4.63 3.39
N LEU A 130 3.12 -4.14 3.37
CA LEU A 130 4.37 -4.89 3.29
C LEU A 130 5.38 -4.29 4.27
N GLU A 131 5.50 -4.89 5.45
CA GLU A 131 6.43 -4.49 6.50
C GLU A 131 7.83 -5.11 6.34
N LYS A 132 8.86 -4.37 6.73
CA LYS A 132 10.23 -4.88 6.89
C LYS A 132 10.23 -6.10 7.83
N SER A 133 10.72 -7.23 7.32
CA SER A 133 10.64 -8.50 8.04
C SER A 133 11.66 -8.63 9.17
N THR A 134 11.16 -8.78 10.40
CA THR A 134 11.95 -9.16 11.59
C THR A 134 12.57 -10.55 11.49
N ARG A 135 12.19 -11.35 10.50
CA ARG A 135 12.75 -12.69 10.25
C ARG A 135 13.93 -12.67 9.29
N TYR A 136 14.12 -11.60 8.51
CA TYR A 136 15.16 -11.56 7.48
C TYR A 136 16.14 -10.40 7.63
N VAL A 137 15.74 -9.35 8.35
CA VAL A 137 16.55 -8.14 8.59
C VAL A 137 16.94 -8.06 10.06
N SER A 138 18.17 -7.63 10.34
CA SER A 138 18.61 -7.35 11.70
C SER A 138 18.11 -5.98 12.13
N PHE A 139 17.60 -5.87 13.35
CA PHE A 139 17.20 -4.61 13.98
C PHE A 139 18.24 -4.14 15.01
N ALA A 140 19.43 -4.76 15.05
CA ALA A 140 20.50 -4.43 15.99
C ALA A 140 21.30 -3.17 15.60
N GLN A 141 21.04 -2.59 14.43
CA GLN A 141 21.77 -1.42 13.97
C GLN A 141 21.46 -0.21 14.86
N GLN A 142 22.52 0.46 15.32
CA GLN A 142 22.43 1.75 15.99
C GLN A 142 22.60 2.90 14.99
N ILE A 143 21.92 4.02 15.28
CA ILE A 143 22.09 5.29 14.57
C ILE A 143 22.31 6.36 15.63
N ASN A 144 23.35 7.18 15.46
CA ASN A 144 23.76 8.18 16.46
C ASN A 144 23.92 7.56 17.85
N GLU A 145 24.60 6.41 17.92
CA GLU A 145 24.95 5.70 19.15
C GLU A 145 23.75 5.14 19.96
N ASP A 146 22.54 5.10 19.38
CA ASP A 146 21.36 4.56 20.04
C ASP A 146 20.59 3.57 19.14
N PHE A 147 19.89 2.63 19.77
CA PHE A 147 19.03 1.70 19.07
C PHE A 147 17.77 2.38 18.54
N GLN A 148 17.18 1.79 17.49
CA GLN A 148 16.06 2.38 16.77
C GLN A 148 14.72 1.94 17.38
N PHE A 149 14.23 2.72 18.34
CA PHE A 149 12.89 2.59 18.89
C PHE A 149 12.21 3.95 19.07
N TYR A 150 10.88 3.96 18.98
CA TYR A 150 10.06 5.15 19.11
C TYR A 150 10.15 5.71 20.51
N LYS A 151 10.40 7.01 20.62
CA LYS A 151 10.56 7.73 21.89
C LYS A 151 9.30 8.54 22.16
N ASP A 152 8.29 7.91 22.76
CA ASP A 152 6.99 8.56 23.00
C ASP A 152 7.16 9.81 23.89
N PRO A 153 6.79 11.01 23.42
CA PRO A 153 6.99 12.25 24.17
C PRO A 153 6.33 12.27 25.55
N ARG A 154 5.19 11.60 25.73
CA ARG A 154 4.50 11.55 27.02
C ARG A 154 5.22 10.65 28.02
N VAL A 155 5.78 9.53 27.54
CA VAL A 155 6.60 8.66 28.38
C VAL A 155 7.88 9.39 28.79
N LEU A 156 8.52 10.07 27.85
CA LEU A 156 9.74 10.85 28.11
C LEU A 156 9.52 12.05 29.04
N ALA A 157 8.32 12.62 29.07
CA ALA A 157 7.95 13.69 30.01
C ALA A 157 7.48 13.17 31.39
N SER A 158 7.43 11.85 31.59
CA SER A 158 6.95 11.22 32.82
C SER A 158 8.09 10.76 33.73
N ALA A 159 7.74 10.35 34.96
CA ALA A 159 8.68 9.73 35.89
C ALA A 159 9.26 8.38 35.39
N HIS A 160 8.72 7.81 34.32
CA HIS A 160 9.16 6.53 33.75
C HIS A 160 10.14 6.67 32.58
N ALA A 161 10.56 7.89 32.23
CA ALA A 161 11.40 8.15 31.07
C ALA A 161 12.69 7.31 31.05
N GLU A 162 13.46 7.34 32.14
CA GLU A 162 14.74 6.62 32.22
C GLU A 162 14.53 5.11 32.21
N LEU A 163 13.56 4.62 32.97
CA LEU A 163 13.20 3.20 32.98
C LEU A 163 12.82 2.72 31.58
N TYR A 164 12.04 3.50 30.85
CA TYR A 164 11.65 3.19 29.48
C TYR A 164 12.86 3.11 28.55
N LEU A 165 13.71 4.14 28.55
CA LEU A 165 14.89 4.20 27.68
C LEU A 165 15.84 3.03 27.94
N GLU A 166 16.16 2.77 29.21
CA GLU A 166 17.11 1.71 29.54
C GLU A 166 16.54 0.32 29.31
N THR A 167 15.26 0.09 29.60
CA THR A 167 14.61 -1.19 29.30
C THR A 167 14.65 -1.50 27.79
N ASN A 168 14.36 -0.51 26.95
CA ASN A 168 14.44 -0.71 25.50
C ASN A 168 15.88 -0.99 25.06
N ARG A 169 16.86 -0.22 25.54
CA ARG A 169 18.27 -0.43 25.20
C ARG A 169 18.78 -1.80 25.63
N GLU A 170 18.39 -2.25 26.81
CA GLU A 170 18.77 -3.57 27.33
C GLU A 170 18.16 -4.70 26.48
N LEU A 171 16.90 -4.58 26.08
CA LEU A 171 16.25 -5.51 25.16
C LEU A 171 16.98 -5.59 23.81
N PHE A 172 17.36 -4.44 23.23
CA PHE A 172 18.12 -4.41 21.97
C PHE A 172 19.56 -4.92 22.12
N ARG A 173 20.24 -4.60 23.22
CA ARG A 173 21.58 -5.09 23.53
C ARG A 173 21.57 -6.61 23.64
N THR A 174 20.63 -7.15 24.43
CA THR A 174 20.41 -8.60 24.56
C THR A 174 20.09 -9.23 23.20
N TYR A 175 19.20 -8.63 22.41
CA TYR A 175 18.90 -9.09 21.05
C TYR A 175 20.17 -9.16 20.19
N ALA A 176 20.98 -8.10 20.16
CA ALA A 176 22.19 -8.01 19.35
C ALA A 176 23.26 -9.01 19.77
N GLU A 177 23.52 -9.14 21.07
CA GLU A 177 24.53 -10.04 21.64
C GLU A 177 24.19 -11.52 21.40
N LEU A 178 22.89 -11.87 21.38
CA LEU A 178 22.46 -13.25 21.17
C LEU A 178 22.42 -13.69 19.69
N ILE A 179 22.56 -12.77 18.72
CA ILE A 179 22.46 -13.11 17.28
C ILE A 179 23.42 -14.23 16.91
N GLU A 180 24.73 -14.06 17.14
CA GLU A 180 25.71 -15.06 16.74
C GLU A 180 25.70 -16.32 17.61
N PRO A 181 25.61 -16.25 18.96
CA PRO A 181 25.49 -17.45 19.80
C PRO A 181 24.32 -18.36 19.41
N VAL A 182 23.13 -17.79 19.13
CA VAL A 182 21.98 -18.57 18.68
C VAL A 182 22.22 -19.17 17.30
N ARG A 183 22.84 -18.43 16.37
CA ARG A 183 23.15 -18.95 15.03
C ARG A 183 24.18 -20.08 15.09
N ASP A 184 25.20 -19.98 15.92
CA ASP A 184 26.19 -21.04 16.14
C ASP A 184 25.55 -22.28 16.74
N TYR A 185 24.63 -22.12 17.70
CA TYR A 185 23.84 -23.24 18.21
C TYR A 185 22.99 -23.88 17.11
N LEU A 186 22.30 -23.07 16.30
CA LEU A 186 21.49 -23.55 15.18
C LEU A 186 22.32 -24.32 14.15
N ARG A 187 23.57 -23.91 13.88
CA ARG A 187 24.48 -24.64 12.98
C ARG A 187 24.79 -26.05 13.50
N LYS A 188 24.93 -26.20 14.82
CA LYS A 188 25.20 -27.50 15.47
C LYS A 188 23.99 -28.43 15.40
N VAL A 189 22.78 -27.92 15.64
CA VAL A 189 21.57 -28.75 15.74
C VAL A 189 20.83 -28.93 14.41
N LEU A 190 21.10 -28.08 13.42
CA LEU A 190 20.54 -28.16 12.07
C LEU A 190 21.70 -28.17 11.05
N PRO A 191 22.37 -29.30 10.82
CA PRO A 191 23.41 -29.39 9.79
C PRO A 191 22.83 -29.24 8.37
N PRO A 192 23.64 -28.80 7.39
CA PRO A 192 23.19 -28.64 6.00
C PRO A 192 22.79 -29.98 5.39
N LYS A 193 21.78 -29.97 4.50
CA LYS A 193 21.37 -31.18 3.76
C LYS A 193 22.40 -31.50 2.66
N PRO A 194 22.58 -32.78 2.26
CA PRO A 194 23.63 -33.21 1.32
C PRO A 194 23.71 -32.47 -0.03
N ALA A 195 22.63 -31.85 -0.49
CA ALA A 195 22.57 -31.10 -1.76
C ALA A 195 22.14 -29.63 -1.58
N GLN A 196 22.17 -29.10 -0.35
CA GLN A 196 21.77 -27.71 -0.09
C GLN A 196 22.93 -26.76 -0.38
N PRO A 197 22.75 -25.73 -1.22
CA PRO A 197 23.77 -24.70 -1.41
C PRO A 197 24.10 -23.99 -0.10
N GLN A 198 25.39 -23.78 0.19
CA GLN A 198 25.85 -23.17 1.45
C GLN A 198 25.20 -21.80 1.73
N ALA A 199 25.04 -20.97 0.70
CA ALA A 199 24.37 -19.66 0.84
C ALA A 199 22.89 -19.79 1.24
N ALA A 200 22.18 -20.80 0.73
CA ALA A 200 20.80 -21.07 1.09
C ALA A 200 20.70 -21.60 2.54
N TYR A 201 21.67 -22.43 2.95
CA TYR A 201 21.80 -22.89 4.32
C TYR A 201 22.04 -21.73 5.30
N GLU A 202 23.04 -20.88 5.07
CA GLU A 202 23.34 -19.73 5.94
C GLU A 202 22.18 -18.73 6.01
N ARG A 203 21.45 -18.52 4.90
CA ARG A 203 20.24 -17.69 4.89
C ARG A 203 19.14 -18.31 5.77
N SER A 204 18.96 -19.63 5.73
CA SER A 204 18.01 -20.35 6.58
C SER A 204 18.40 -20.24 8.06
N ILE A 205 19.69 -20.43 8.40
CA ILE A 205 20.18 -20.27 9.78
C ILE A 205 19.98 -18.84 10.28
N ARG A 206 20.33 -17.84 9.46
CA ARG A 206 20.10 -16.43 9.78
C ARG A 206 18.63 -16.15 10.05
N ALA A 207 17.74 -16.61 9.17
CA ALA A 207 16.31 -16.34 9.30
C ALA A 207 15.72 -17.00 10.56
N ARG A 208 16.13 -18.23 10.87
CA ARG A 208 15.71 -18.93 12.10
C ARG A 208 16.26 -18.26 13.36
N GLY A 209 17.51 -17.80 13.33
CA GLY A 209 18.10 -17.05 14.45
C GLY A 209 17.28 -15.79 14.77
N PHE A 210 16.96 -15.00 13.75
CA PHE A 210 16.10 -13.83 13.93
C PHE A 210 14.68 -14.19 14.37
N ASP A 211 14.09 -15.25 13.83
CA ASP A 211 12.74 -15.71 14.19
C ASP A 211 12.63 -16.16 15.66
N LEU A 212 13.71 -16.72 16.23
CA LEU A 212 13.81 -17.08 17.65
C LEU A 212 14.03 -15.86 18.55
N LEU A 213 14.81 -14.87 18.09
CA LEU A 213 15.20 -13.71 18.89
C LEU A 213 14.23 -12.54 18.81
N ARG A 214 13.36 -12.46 17.80
CA ARG A 214 12.47 -11.31 17.58
C ARG A 214 11.52 -11.02 18.73
N GLY A 215 11.28 -11.97 19.65
CA GLY A 215 10.51 -11.73 20.87
C GLY A 215 11.15 -10.74 21.84
N LEU A 216 12.46 -10.47 21.69
CA LEU A 216 13.18 -9.44 22.45
C LEU A 216 12.98 -8.04 21.88
N LEU A 217 12.54 -7.91 20.62
CA LEU A 217 12.31 -6.59 20.02
C LEU A 217 11.07 -5.95 20.67
N PRO A 218 11.20 -4.78 21.31
CA PRO A 218 10.05 -4.12 21.92
C PRO A 218 9.06 -3.63 20.86
N ALA A 219 7.78 -3.46 21.21
CA ALA A 219 6.76 -2.96 20.29
C ALA A 219 7.05 -1.53 19.76
N SER A 220 7.90 -0.77 20.46
CA SER A 220 8.42 0.53 20.06
C SER A 220 9.49 0.44 18.95
N THR A 221 10.02 -0.73 18.62
CA THR A 221 11.04 -0.91 17.57
C THR A 221 10.63 -0.17 16.30
N LEU A 222 11.51 0.65 15.74
CA LEU A 222 11.23 1.37 14.49
C LEU A 222 11.41 0.45 13.29
N THR A 223 10.51 0.56 12.33
CA THR A 223 10.43 -0.26 11.14
C THR A 223 9.95 0.59 9.95
N ASN A 224 9.94 -0.03 8.76
CA ASN A 224 9.40 0.58 7.55
C ASN A 224 8.32 -0.32 6.97
N MET A 225 7.30 0.28 6.39
CA MET A 225 6.19 -0.39 5.72
C MET A 225 5.85 0.32 4.42
N GLY A 226 5.71 -0.43 3.33
CA GLY A 226 4.98 0.04 2.16
C GLY A 226 3.52 -0.38 2.29
N VAL A 227 2.58 0.46 1.87
CA VAL A 227 1.17 0.10 1.76
C VAL A 227 0.60 0.60 0.44
N PHE A 228 0.05 -0.32 -0.34
CA PHE A 228 -0.91 0.06 -1.37
C PHE A 228 -2.30 0.12 -0.75
N GLY A 229 -3.08 1.13 -1.05
CA GLY A 229 -4.45 1.24 -0.57
C GLY A 229 -5.37 1.98 -1.52
N ASN A 230 -6.65 1.64 -1.51
CA ASN A 230 -7.65 2.45 -2.20
C ASN A 230 -8.13 3.65 -1.34
N GLY A 231 -8.84 4.60 -1.95
CA GLY A 231 -9.32 5.80 -1.27
C GLY A 231 -10.15 5.51 -0.02
N ARG A 232 -11.04 4.51 -0.09
CA ARG A 232 -11.88 4.10 1.05
C ARG A 232 -11.05 3.50 2.20
N PHE A 233 -10.02 2.72 1.87
CA PHE A 233 -9.06 2.23 2.85
C PHE A 233 -8.37 3.39 3.57
N PHE A 234 -7.87 4.38 2.83
CA PHE A 234 -7.17 5.52 3.44
C PHE A 234 -8.10 6.40 4.27
N GLU A 235 -9.34 6.65 3.83
CA GLU A 235 -10.34 7.36 4.63
C GLU A 235 -10.60 6.66 5.97
N GLY A 236 -10.88 5.35 5.91
CA GLY A 236 -11.08 4.54 7.11
C GLY A 236 -9.85 4.50 8.01
N LEU A 237 -8.65 4.40 7.42
CA LEU A 237 -7.39 4.43 8.15
C LEU A 237 -7.18 5.76 8.86
N LEU A 238 -7.43 6.89 8.19
CA LEU A 238 -7.31 8.23 8.78
C LEU A 238 -8.25 8.39 9.98
N ILE A 239 -9.50 7.94 9.86
CA ILE A 239 -10.45 7.95 10.98
C ILE A 239 -9.90 7.11 12.15
N ARG A 240 -9.46 5.87 11.88
CA ARG A 240 -8.90 4.99 12.92
C ARG A 240 -7.70 5.62 13.62
N LEU A 241 -6.75 6.17 12.88
CA LEU A 241 -5.54 6.79 13.43
C LEU A 241 -5.85 8.04 14.25
N ARG A 242 -6.81 8.87 13.82
CA ARG A 242 -7.23 10.08 14.55
C ARG A 242 -7.92 9.77 15.88
N LEU A 243 -8.57 8.62 16.00
CA LEU A 243 -9.21 8.16 17.23
C LEU A 243 -8.22 7.57 18.25
N GLN A 244 -6.96 7.31 17.87
CA GLN A 244 -5.95 6.78 18.78
C GLN A 244 -5.43 7.83 19.76
N THR A 245 -5.10 7.38 20.97
CA THR A 245 -4.56 8.25 22.05
C THR A 245 -3.05 8.45 21.98
N LEU A 246 -2.34 7.59 21.26
CA LEU A 246 -0.89 7.62 21.10
C LEU A 246 -0.49 8.70 20.07
N GLN A 247 0.50 9.53 20.42
CA GLN A 247 0.86 10.70 19.61
C GLN A 247 1.34 10.31 18.21
N GLU A 248 2.07 9.20 18.08
CA GLU A 248 2.58 8.69 16.81
C GLU A 248 1.47 8.53 15.77
N PHE A 249 0.33 7.96 16.16
CA PHE A 249 -0.80 7.69 15.29
C PHE A 249 -1.45 8.97 14.79
N ARG A 250 -1.55 9.98 15.66
CA ARG A 250 -2.07 11.30 15.28
C ARG A 250 -1.14 12.03 14.32
N ASN A 251 0.18 11.88 14.51
CA ASN A 251 1.17 12.41 13.58
C ASN A 251 1.06 11.70 12.22
N LEU A 252 0.94 10.37 12.21
CA LEU A 252 0.75 9.58 10.98
C LEU A 252 -0.54 9.94 10.25
N ALA A 253 -1.63 10.26 10.96
CA ALA A 253 -2.88 10.69 10.33
C ALA A 253 -2.83 12.12 9.74
N SER A 254 -1.80 12.90 10.10
CA SER A 254 -1.66 14.30 9.69
C SER A 254 -0.66 14.47 8.55
N ALA A 255 0.31 13.56 8.45
CA ALA A 255 1.27 13.47 7.35
C ALA A 255 0.59 12.96 6.07
#